data_AF-A0A9W7I0N4-F1
#
_entry.id   AF-A0A9W7I0N4-F1
#
_cell.length_a   1.000
_cell.length_b   1.000
_cell.length_c   1.000
_cell.angle_alpha   90.00
_cell.angle_beta   90.00
_cell.angle_gamma   90.00
#
_symmetry.space_group_name_H-M   'P 1'
#
loop_
_entity.id
_entity.type
_entity.pdbx_description
1 polymer ?
#
loop_
_entity_poly.entity_id
_entity_poly.type
_entity_poly.pdbx_seq_one_letter_code
_entity_poly.pdbx_strand_id
1 'polypeptide(L)'
;MAATCVSLKLVIDPKSNRLLFAEAGKEFVDFLFHIMSLPVSSVIRLLGKQGTVGCIGNVYPSIENLGDRHMLSTAKKNMLLKPMLTNYAANVTFLLHPTVHSMTSSAIRVPHHVHQVITK
;
A
#
# COMPACT_ATOMS: atom_id res chain seq x y z
N MET A 1 6.62 25.63 0.93
CA MET A 1 6.40 24.36 0.21
C MET A 1 4.92 24.22 -0.08
N ALA A 2 4.54 23.85 -1.31
CA ALA A 2 3.15 23.55 -1.65
C ALA A 2 2.77 22.18 -1.06
N ALA A 3 1.60 22.08 -0.41
CA ALA A 3 1.12 20.83 0.16
C ALA A 3 0.62 19.89 -0.97
N THR A 4 1.13 18.67 -1.02
CA THR A 4 0.64 17.62 -1.93
C THR A 4 -0.58 16.94 -1.30
N CYS A 5 -1.78 17.26 -1.79
CA CYS A 5 -3.00 16.59 -1.34
C CYS A 5 -3.21 15.29 -2.12
N VAL A 6 -3.43 14.20 -1.38
CA VAL A 6 -3.78 12.90 -1.96
C VAL A 6 -5.30 12.76 -1.95
N SER A 7 -5.91 12.52 -3.11
CA SER A 7 -7.36 12.34 -3.24
C SER A 7 -7.70 10.92 -3.73
N LEU A 8 -8.73 10.35 -3.12
CA LEU A 8 -9.30 9.06 -3.48
C LEU A 8 -10.82 9.20 -3.45
N LYS A 9 -11.47 8.92 -4.58
CA LYS A 9 -12.92 9.03 -4.73
C LYS A 9 -13.52 7.63 -4.78
N LEU A 10 -14.51 7.40 -3.93
CA LEU A 10 -15.14 6.10 -3.75
C LEU A 10 -16.59 6.17 -4.22
N VAL A 11 -16.99 5.22 -5.05
CA VAL A 11 -18.38 5.02 -5.46
C VAL A 11 -18.91 3.82 -4.70
N ILE A 12 -19.89 4.06 -3.83
CA ILE A 12 -20.45 3.05 -2.93
C ILE A 12 -21.94 2.86 -3.29
N ASP A 13 -22.38 1.62 -3.43
CA ASP A 13 -23.79 1.28 -3.46
C ASP A 13 -24.39 1.46 -2.06
N PRO A 14 -25.31 2.42 -1.86
CA PRO A 14 -25.88 2.67 -0.54
C PRO A 14 -26.78 1.54 -0.03
N LYS A 15 -27.30 0.68 -0.91
CA LYS A 15 -28.21 -0.40 -0.50
C LYS A 15 -27.45 -1.60 0.06
N SER A 16 -26.43 -2.05 -0.66
CA SER A 16 -25.60 -3.17 -0.22
C SER A 16 -24.41 -2.76 0.64
N ASN A 17 -24.16 -1.45 0.77
CA ASN A 17 -22.97 -0.86 1.42
C ASN A 17 -21.67 -1.43 0.85
N ARG A 18 -21.63 -1.63 -0.47
CA ARG A 18 -20.47 -2.19 -1.19
C ARG A 18 -19.79 -1.12 -2.02
N LEU A 19 -18.45 -1.15 -2.00
CA LEU A 19 -17.63 -0.34 -2.88
C LEU A 19 -17.75 -0.89 -4.32
N LEU A 20 -18.19 -0.06 -5.26
CA LEU A 20 -18.29 -0.40 -6.68
C LEU A 20 -17.02 0.00 -7.43
N PHE A 21 -16.55 1.23 -7.20
CA PHE A 21 -15.38 1.80 -7.90
C PHE A 21 -14.57 2.69 -6.97
N ALA A 22 -13.27 2.79 -7.25
CA ALA A 22 -12.36 3.76 -6.65
C ALA A 22 -11.58 4.46 -7.77
N GLU A 23 -11.66 5.78 -7.80
CA GLU A 23 -10.91 6.63 -8.72
C GLU A 23 -9.82 7.34 -7.91
N ALA A 24 -8.58 7.31 -8.39
CA ALA A 24 -7.43 7.84 -7.68
C ALA A 24 -6.61 8.75 -8.59
N GLY A 25 -6.13 9.87 -8.03
CA GLY A 25 -5.17 10.73 -8.72
C GLY A 25 -3.77 10.11 -8.78
N LYS A 26 -2.93 10.62 -9.69
CA LYS A 26 -1.53 10.18 -9.88
C LYS A 26 -0.76 10.07 -8.56
N GLU A 27 -0.88 11.06 -7.68
CA GLU A 27 -0.14 11.09 -6.40
C GLU A 27 -0.50 9.92 -5.47
N PHE A 28 -1.76 9.47 -5.46
CA PHE A 28 -2.17 8.28 -4.70
C PHE A 28 -1.60 7.00 -5.32
N VAL A 29 -1.67 6.91 -6.64
CA VAL A 29 -1.20 5.73 -7.40
C VAL A 29 0.31 5.58 -7.25
N ASP A 30 1.06 6.67 -7.40
CA ASP A 30 2.49 6.71 -7.18
C ASP A 30 2.81 6.31 -5.74
N PHE A 31 2.13 6.88 -4.74
CA PHE A 31 2.29 6.49 -3.34
C PHE A 31 2.06 4.98 -3.12
N LEU A 32 1.01 4.41 -3.71
CA LEU A 32 0.72 2.98 -3.58
C LEU A 32 1.80 2.11 -4.23
N PHE A 33 2.25 2.46 -5.44
CA PHE A 33 3.34 1.75 -6.10
C PHE A 33 4.67 1.88 -5.35
N HIS A 34 4.91 2.99 -4.67
CA HIS A 34 6.05 3.16 -3.77
C HIS A 34 5.96 2.25 -2.54
N ILE A 35 4.78 1.92 -2.04
CA ILE A 35 4.66 0.91 -0.97
C ILE A 35 4.90 -0.49 -1.55
N MET A 36 4.33 -0.80 -2.71
CA MET A 36 4.45 -2.11 -3.36
C MET A 36 5.86 -2.43 -3.86
N SER A 37 6.64 -1.39 -4.18
CA SER A 37 8.05 -1.48 -4.58
C SER A 37 8.98 -1.78 -3.41
N LEU A 38 8.52 -1.62 -2.15
CA LEU A 38 9.32 -1.99 -0.99
C LEU A 38 9.43 -3.52 -0.92
N PRO A 39 10.63 -4.07 -0.67
CA PRO A 39 10.76 -5.47 -0.35
C PRO A 39 9.84 -5.85 0.81
N VAL A 40 9.12 -6.98 0.70
CA VAL A 40 8.17 -7.44 1.72
C VAL A 40 8.80 -7.49 3.11
N SER A 41 10.06 -7.92 3.21
CA SER A 41 10.85 -7.96 4.44
C SER A 41 11.05 -6.57 5.06
N SER A 42 11.19 -5.52 4.25
CA SER A 42 11.27 -4.13 4.72
C SER A 42 9.95 -3.66 5.31
N VAL A 43 8.84 -3.97 4.63
CA VAL A 43 7.49 -3.61 5.10
C VAL A 43 7.19 -4.29 6.44
N ILE A 44 7.47 -5.59 6.57
CA ILE A 44 7.26 -6.33 7.83
C ILE A 44 8.11 -5.75 8.96
N ARG A 45 9.35 -5.32 8.67
CA ARG A 45 10.22 -4.66 9.67
C ARG A 45 9.71 -3.28 10.07
N LEU A 46 9.15 -2.52 9.13
CA LEU A 46 8.57 -1.19 9.38
C LEU A 46 7.27 -1.26 10.20
N LEU A 47 6.39 -2.20 9.86
CA LEU A 47 5.11 -2.42 10.56
C LEU A 47 5.29 -3.09 11.93
N GLY A 48 6.35 -3.89 12.08
CA GLY A 48 6.55 -4.72 13.27
C GLY A 48 5.50 -5.82 13.41
N LYS A 49 5.63 -6.66 14.45
CA LYS A 49 4.77 -7.84 14.65
C LYS A 49 3.28 -7.52 14.82
N GLN A 50 2.97 -6.37 15.42
CA GLN A 50 1.58 -5.96 15.68
C GLN A 50 0.93 -5.25 14.50
N GLY A 51 1.71 -4.73 13.55
CA GLY A 51 1.20 -4.02 12.36
C GLY A 51 0.96 -4.94 11.16
N THR A 52 1.51 -6.15 11.16
CA THR A 52 1.33 -7.10 10.06
C THR A 52 0.05 -7.91 10.20
N VAL A 53 -0.77 -7.93 9.15
CA VAL A 53 -2.04 -8.65 9.09
C VAL A 53 -1.98 -9.77 8.03
N GLY A 54 -2.67 -10.88 8.29
CA GLY A 54 -2.79 -12.00 7.36
C GLY A 54 -1.48 -12.78 7.18
N CYS A 55 -1.24 -13.31 5.98
CA CYS A 55 -0.07 -14.14 5.69
C CYS A 55 1.24 -13.35 5.62
N ILE A 56 1.19 -12.02 5.43
CA ILE A 56 2.38 -11.16 5.36
C ILE A 56 3.19 -11.24 6.65
N GLY A 57 2.54 -11.28 7.82
CA GLY A 57 3.23 -11.43 9.10
C GLY A 57 4.03 -12.72 9.24
N ASN A 58 3.68 -13.75 8.46
CA ASN A 58 4.35 -15.04 8.50
C ASN A 58 5.59 -15.09 7.59
N VAL A 59 5.72 -14.22 6.60
CA VAL A 59 6.81 -14.30 5.61
C VAL A 59 8.18 -14.10 6.26
N TYR A 60 8.32 -13.09 7.13
CA TYR A 60 9.59 -12.82 7.83
C TYR A 60 10.03 -14.01 8.72
N PRO A 61 9.21 -14.51 9.67
CA PRO A 61 9.58 -15.66 10.48
C PRO A 61 9.73 -16.95 9.65
N SER A 62 9.00 -17.12 8.54
CA SER A 62 9.22 -18.26 7.64
C SER A 62 10.61 -18.25 7.01
N ILE A 63 11.08 -17.09 6.53
CA ILE A 63 12.44 -16.96 5.98
C ILE A 63 13.48 -17.12 7.10
N GLU A 64 13.23 -16.57 8.29
CA GLU A 64 14.10 -16.70 9.46
C GLU A 64 14.23 -18.15 9.94
N ASN A 65 13.18 -18.96 9.84
CA ASN A 65 13.19 -20.38 10.23
C ASN A 65 13.55 -21.32 9.08
N LEU A 66 13.74 -20.81 7.85
CA LEU A 66 14.12 -21.64 6.71
C LEU A 66 15.53 -22.19 6.90
N GLY A 67 15.66 -23.52 6.83
CA GLY A 67 16.94 -24.22 7.03
C GLY A 67 17.92 -24.05 5.87
N ASP A 68 19.21 -24.23 6.16
CA ASP A 68 20.31 -23.95 5.21
C ASP A 68 20.32 -24.86 3.98
N ARG A 69 19.62 -26.01 4.00
CA ARG A 69 19.49 -26.91 2.85
C ARG A 69 18.67 -26.32 1.69
N HIS A 70 17.80 -25.35 1.99
CA HIS A 70 16.87 -24.75 1.04
C HIS A 70 17.18 -23.27 0.74
N MET A 71 18.25 -22.71 1.34
CA MET A 71 18.69 -21.34 1.12
C MET A 71 20.20 -21.23 0.95
N LEU A 72 20.61 -20.32 0.07
CA LEU A 72 22.02 -20.07 -0.22
C LEU A 72 22.66 -19.23 0.90
N SER A 73 23.25 -19.88 1.90
CA SER A 73 24.07 -19.30 2.99
C SER A 73 23.39 -18.29 3.94
N THR A 74 23.87 -18.23 5.18
CA THR A 74 23.42 -17.28 6.21
C THR A 74 23.53 -15.82 5.74
N ALA A 75 24.55 -15.52 4.91
CA ALA A 75 24.76 -14.18 4.38
C ALA A 75 23.60 -13.72 3.47
N LYS A 76 23.13 -14.56 2.53
CA LYS A 76 22.00 -14.16 1.66
C LYS A 76 20.68 -14.17 2.42
N LYS A 77 20.54 -15.02 3.44
CA LYS A 77 19.41 -14.97 4.37
C LYS A 77 19.29 -13.63 5.07
N ASN A 78 20.41 -13.12 5.57
CA ASN A 78 20.45 -11.78 6.14
C ASN A 78 20.13 -10.69 5.11
N MET A 79 20.54 -10.84 3.86
CA MET A 79 20.15 -9.92 2.78
C MET A 79 18.65 -9.96 2.46
N LEU A 80 17.99 -11.11 2.56
CA LEU A 80 16.54 -11.21 2.36
C LEU A 80 15.76 -10.63 3.54
N LEU A 81 16.21 -10.86 4.77
CA LEU A 81 15.54 -10.35 5.98
C LEU A 81 15.77 -8.85 6.15
N LYS A 82 16.97 -8.37 5.78
CA LYS A 82 17.39 -6.97 5.90
C LYS A 82 17.97 -6.51 4.57
N PRO A 83 17.14 -6.35 3.53
CA PRO A 83 17.60 -5.84 2.25
C PRO A 83 18.20 -4.45 2.46
N MET A 84 19.41 -4.26 1.93
CA MET A 84 20.08 -2.97 1.97
C MET A 84 19.28 -2.00 1.10
N LEU A 85 18.68 -0.99 1.72
CA LEU A 85 17.87 0.02 1.04
C LEU A 85 18.79 1.05 0.37
N THR A 86 19.55 0.64 -0.64
CA THR A 86 20.53 1.52 -1.29
C THR A 86 19.91 2.64 -2.13
N ASN A 87 18.67 2.48 -2.62
CA ASN A 87 18.05 3.45 -3.55
C ASN A 87 16.66 3.95 -3.12
N TYR A 88 16.18 3.57 -1.93
CA TYR A 88 14.82 3.92 -1.51
C TYR A 88 14.73 5.22 -0.72
N ALA A 89 15.81 5.67 -0.07
CA ALA A 89 15.80 6.88 0.74
C ALA A 89 15.36 8.15 -0.02
N ALA A 90 15.62 8.21 -1.34
CA ALA A 90 15.12 9.27 -2.22
C ALA A 90 13.59 9.21 -2.42
N ASN A 91 12.99 8.03 -2.32
CA ASN A 91 11.55 7.78 -2.48
C ASN A 91 10.80 7.78 -1.14
N VAL A 92 11.48 7.51 -0.01
CA VAL A 92 10.90 7.65 1.34
C VAL A 92 10.50 9.11 1.61
N THR A 93 11.13 10.09 0.95
CA THR A 93 10.71 11.49 0.99
C THR A 93 9.25 11.67 0.56
N PHE A 94 8.71 10.80 -0.32
CA PHE A 94 7.29 10.79 -0.72
C PHE A 94 6.37 10.26 0.40
N LEU A 95 6.85 9.31 1.21
CA LEU A 95 6.14 8.77 2.39
C LEU A 95 6.19 9.72 3.60
N LEU A 96 7.19 10.60 3.66
CA LEU A 96 7.39 11.58 4.74
C LEU A 96 6.68 12.92 4.48
N HIS A 97 6.10 13.12 3.28
CA HIS A 97 5.37 14.34 2.89
C HIS A 97 3.85 14.23 2.66
N PRO A 98 3.09 13.20 3.06
CA PRO A 98 1.65 13.37 3.12
C PRO A 98 1.33 14.22 4.35
N THR A 99 1.17 15.54 4.18
CA THR A 99 0.44 16.32 5.17
C THR A 99 -0.99 15.79 5.16
N VAL A 100 -1.31 14.90 6.10
CA VAL A 100 -2.64 14.32 6.28
C VAL A 100 -3.59 15.38 6.85
N HIS A 101 -3.79 16.47 6.12
CA HIS A 101 -4.87 17.40 6.40
C HIS A 101 -6.11 16.90 5.66
N SER A 102 -6.88 16.07 6.37
CA SER A 102 -8.25 15.67 6.02
C SER A 102 -8.39 14.87 4.72
N MET A 103 -8.54 13.55 4.84
CA MET A 103 -9.21 12.76 3.79
C MET A 103 -10.67 13.23 3.73
N THR A 104 -10.99 14.16 2.84
CA THR A 104 -12.39 14.48 2.53
C THR A 104 -12.94 13.36 1.64
N SER A 105 -13.46 12.31 2.26
CA SER A 105 -14.21 11.28 1.56
C SER A 105 -15.48 11.91 1.00
N SER A 106 -15.52 12.15 -0.32
CA SER A 106 -16.76 12.44 -1.04
C SER A 106 -17.28 11.12 -1.62
N ALA A 107 -18.15 10.46 -0.87
CA ALA A 107 -18.88 9.31 -1.38
C ALA A 107 -19.94 9.82 -2.37
N ILE A 108 -19.74 9.57 -3.67
CA ILE A 108 -20.80 9.82 -4.66
C ILE A 108 -21.78 8.66 -4.58
N ARG A 109 -22.97 8.94 -4.05
CA ARG A 109 -24.08 8.00 -4.00
C ARG A 109 -24.69 7.91 -5.40
N VAL A 110 -24.63 6.73 -6.02
CA VAL A 110 -25.27 6.50 -7.33
C VAL A 110 -26.79 6.67 -7.18
N PRO A 111 -27.42 7.64 -7.87
CA PRO A 111 -28.87 7.80 -7.83
C PRO A 111 -29.55 6.67 -8.59
N HIS A 112 -30.70 6.23 -8.05
CA HIS A 112 -31.40 5.01 -8.44
C HIS A 112 -32.05 5.03 -9.84
N HIS A 113 -31.81 6.06 -10.67
CA HIS A 113 -32.46 6.26 -11.96
C HIS A 113 -31.51 6.45 -13.16
N VAL A 114 -30.21 6.28 -13.02
CA VAL A 114 -29.28 6.44 -14.15
C VAL A 114 -28.81 5.06 -14.62
N HIS A 115 -29.73 4.33 -15.26
CA HIS A 115 -29.37 3.25 -16.18
C HIS A 115 -29.07 3.77 -17.60
N GLN A 116 -29.07 5.09 -17.81
CA GLN A 116 -28.93 5.69 -19.15
C GLN A 116 -28.17 7.04 -19.18
N VAL A 117 -26.99 7.20 -18.57
CA VAL A 117 -26.13 8.36 -18.90
C VAL A 117 -24.63 8.01 -18.85
N ILE A 118 -24.23 6.79 -19.20
CA ILE A 118 -22.82 6.49 -19.50
C ILE A 118 -22.75 5.60 -20.75
N THR A 119 -23.27 6.10 -21.86
CA THR A 119 -22.89 5.71 -23.22
C THR A 119 -23.34 6.84 -24.15
N LYS A 120 -22.46 7.81 -24.33
CA LYS A 120 -22.32 8.57 -25.58
C LYS A 120 -20.89 9.09 -25.67
#